data_AF-U6DVX8-F1
#
_entry.id   AF-U6DVX8-F1
#
_cell.length_a   1.000
_cell.length_b   1.000
_cell.length_c   1.000
_cell.angle_alpha   90.00
_cell.angle_beta   90.00
_cell.angle_gamma   90.00
#
_symmetry.space_group_name_H-M   'P 1'
#
loop_
_entity.id
_entity.type
_entity.pdbx_description
1 polymer ?
#
loop_
_entity_poly.entity_id
_entity_poly.type
_entity_poly.pdbx_seq_one_letter_code
_entity_poly.pdbx_strand_id
1 'polypeptide(L)'
;KWANMWNSVSADASVACTEATRREEAADPAEEEDRPLVFLCSGCRRPLGDSLSWVTSQEDTNCILLRCVSCNVSVDKEQILSKRKNENGCILEALSCTGCSLRLGYVYRCTPKSLDYKRDLFCLSVEAIESYILGSSEKQIVSEDKELFNLESRVEIEKSLKQMEDVLKALQTKLWEVESKLSFTSCKN
;
A
#
# COMPACT_ATOMS: atom_id res chain seq x y z
N LYS A 1 -5.25 -37.86 5.66
CA LYS A 1 -6.66 -37.58 5.26
C LYS A 1 -6.64 -36.23 4.59
N TRP A 2 -6.81 -36.02 3.29
CA TRP A 2 -7.21 -36.84 2.14
C TRP A 2 -6.50 -36.22 0.91
N ALA A 3 -6.28 -37.02 -0.12
CA ALA A 3 -5.55 -36.66 -1.33
C ALA A 3 -6.52 -36.38 -2.51
N ASN A 4 -6.03 -35.61 -3.49
CA ASN A 4 -6.25 -35.71 -4.95
C ASN A 4 -7.65 -35.60 -5.57
N MET A 5 -7.78 -34.72 -6.58
CA MET A 5 -8.20 -34.95 -7.99
C MET A 5 -8.48 -33.56 -8.61
N TRP A 6 -7.95 -33.14 -9.76
CA TRP A 6 -8.04 -33.76 -11.08
C TRP A 6 -6.91 -33.31 -12.03
N ASN A 7 -6.38 -34.26 -12.82
CA ASN A 7 -5.95 -34.09 -14.22
C ASN A 7 -7.11 -34.70 -15.07
N SER A 8 -7.37 -34.41 -16.36
CA SER A 8 -6.46 -34.24 -17.51
C SER A 8 -7.27 -34.04 -18.82
N VAL A 9 -6.61 -33.52 -19.88
CA VAL A 9 -6.87 -33.70 -21.36
C VAL A 9 -7.99 -32.82 -21.97
N SER A 10 -7.91 -32.12 -23.12
CA SER A 10 -6.86 -31.75 -24.10
C SER A 10 -7.34 -30.62 -25.03
N ALA A 11 -6.36 -29.89 -25.59
CA ALA A 11 -6.30 -29.14 -26.85
C ALA A 11 -7.57 -28.77 -27.64
N ASP A 12 -7.72 -27.47 -27.93
CA ASP A 12 -7.67 -26.98 -29.32
C ASP A 12 -7.35 -25.48 -29.37
N ALA A 13 -6.59 -25.09 -30.39
CA ALA A 13 -6.17 -23.72 -30.66
C ALA A 13 -7.23 -22.99 -31.50
N SER A 14 -7.65 -21.81 -31.07
CA SER A 14 -8.19 -20.79 -31.98
C SER A 14 -8.09 -19.39 -31.37
N VAL A 15 -7.42 -18.53 -32.12
CA VAL A 15 -7.22 -17.09 -31.93
C VAL A 15 -8.58 -16.38 -31.83
N ALA A 16 -8.76 -15.59 -30.77
CA ALA A 16 -9.69 -14.47 -30.77
C ALA A 16 -9.23 -13.42 -29.76
N CYS A 17 -8.81 -12.26 -30.28
CA CYS A 17 -8.66 -11.03 -29.52
C CYS A 17 -9.92 -10.79 -28.69
N THR A 18 -9.76 -10.80 -27.37
CA THR A 18 -10.74 -10.20 -26.47
C THR A 18 -10.00 -9.09 -25.74
N GLU A 19 -10.41 -7.86 -26.05
CA GLU A 19 -10.03 -6.66 -25.33
C GLU A 19 -10.18 -6.92 -23.83
N ALA A 20 -9.05 -6.98 -23.13
CA ALA A 20 -9.02 -6.91 -21.68
C ALA A 20 -9.41 -5.48 -21.31
N THR A 21 -10.72 -5.21 -21.28
CA THR A 21 -11.32 -4.09 -20.57
C THR A 21 -10.73 -4.12 -19.17
N ARG A 22 -9.82 -3.17 -18.91
CA ARG A 22 -9.25 -2.91 -17.61
C ARG A 22 -10.42 -2.65 -16.67
N ARG A 23 -10.84 -3.69 -15.96
CA ARG A 23 -11.63 -3.54 -14.75
C ARG A 23 -10.72 -2.79 -13.79
N GLU A 24 -10.97 -1.50 -13.65
CA GLU A 24 -10.74 -0.86 -12.37
C GLU A 24 -11.58 -1.67 -11.39
N GLU A 25 -10.95 -2.63 -10.70
CA GLU A 25 -11.50 -3.18 -9.49
C GLU A 25 -11.55 -2.00 -8.51
N ALA A 26 -12.68 -1.30 -8.52
CA ALA A 26 -13.08 -0.48 -7.39
C ALA A 26 -13.04 -1.42 -6.19
N ALA A 27 -12.00 -1.28 -5.36
CA ALA A 27 -11.86 -2.05 -4.14
C ALA A 27 -13.18 -1.95 -3.38
N ASP A 28 -13.84 -3.08 -3.19
CA ASP A 28 -15.05 -3.15 -2.39
C ASP A 28 -14.66 -2.66 -0.99
N PRO A 29 -15.28 -1.60 -0.43
CA PRO A 29 -14.93 -1.10 0.90
C PRO A 29 -15.03 -2.18 1.99
N ALA A 30 -15.77 -3.27 1.74
CA ALA A 30 -15.83 -4.44 2.61
C ALA A 30 -14.50 -5.22 2.70
N GLU A 31 -13.63 -5.19 1.68
CA GLU A 31 -12.34 -5.90 1.71
C GLU A 31 -11.23 -5.15 2.46
N GLU A 32 -11.39 -3.84 2.69
CA GLU A 32 -10.47 -3.06 3.52
C GLU A 32 -10.72 -3.30 5.02
N GLU A 33 -11.98 -3.51 5.43
CA GLU A 33 -12.36 -3.70 6.83
C GLU A 33 -11.86 -5.01 7.45
N ASP A 34 -11.65 -6.06 6.64
CA ASP A 34 -11.24 -7.40 7.15
C ASP A 34 -9.72 -7.59 7.17
N ARG A 35 -8.93 -6.59 6.75
CA ARG A 35 -7.47 -6.70 6.71
C ARG A 35 -6.87 -6.55 8.11
N PRO A 36 -5.96 -7.46 8.51
CA PRO A 36 -5.31 -7.37 9.80
C PRO A 36 -4.42 -6.12 9.91
N LEU A 37 -4.50 -5.47 11.07
CA LEU A 37 -3.67 -4.33 11.46
C LEU A 37 -2.47 -4.83 12.26
N VAL A 38 -1.29 -4.28 11.99
CA VAL A 38 -0.08 -4.48 12.78
C VAL A 38 0.19 -3.20 13.58
N PHE A 39 0.39 -3.35 14.89
CA PHE A 39 0.79 -2.27 15.78
C PHE A 39 2.32 -2.22 15.87
N LEU A 40 2.90 -1.07 15.60
CA LEU A 40 4.34 -0.80 15.57
C LEU A 40 4.71 0.19 16.69
N CYS A 41 5.91 0.10 17.23
CA CYS A 41 6.42 1.09 18.17
C CYS A 41 6.59 2.45 17.48
N SER A 42 6.05 3.53 18.05
CA SER A 42 6.21 4.88 17.46
C SER A 42 7.67 5.37 17.44
N GLY A 43 8.51 4.88 18.37
CA GLY A 43 9.93 5.26 18.44
C GLY A 43 10.84 4.55 17.43
N CYS A 44 10.65 3.25 17.22
CA CYS A 44 11.58 2.43 16.40
C CYS A 44 10.92 1.54 15.34
N ARG A 45 9.60 1.66 15.16
CA ARG A 45 8.78 0.89 14.20
C ARG A 45 8.81 -0.63 14.37
N ARG A 46 9.35 -1.13 15.48
CA ARG A 46 9.37 -2.56 15.76
C ARG A 46 7.94 -3.08 15.99
N PRO A 47 7.52 -4.20 15.41
CA PRO A 47 6.18 -4.75 15.61
C PRO A 47 5.94 -5.10 17.07
N LEU A 48 4.81 -4.68 17.62
CA LEU A 48 4.41 -4.89 19.02
C LEU A 48 3.29 -5.92 19.13
N GLY A 49 2.40 -5.99 18.16
CA GLY A 49 1.28 -6.93 18.11
C GLY A 49 0.40 -6.67 16.89
N ASP A 50 -0.78 -7.26 16.86
CA ASP A 50 -1.73 -7.17 15.75
C ASP A 50 -3.19 -7.22 16.21
N SER A 51 -4.11 -6.88 15.32
CA SER A 51 -5.55 -6.82 15.60
C SER A 51 -6.19 -8.19 15.85
N LEU A 52 -5.55 -9.31 15.52
CA LEU A 52 -6.11 -10.66 15.79
C LEU A 52 -6.17 -10.95 17.29
N SER A 53 -5.34 -10.26 18.07
CA SER A 53 -5.33 -10.33 19.53
C SER A 53 -6.17 -9.23 20.21
N TRP A 54 -6.80 -8.34 19.44
CA TRP A 54 -7.55 -7.20 19.98
C TRP A 54 -8.76 -7.64 20.80
N VAL A 55 -8.98 -6.92 21.91
CA VAL A 55 -10.13 -7.09 22.79
C VAL A 55 -11.05 -5.88 22.71
N THR A 56 -10.54 -4.69 22.99
CA THR A 56 -11.30 -3.43 22.96
C THR A 56 -10.36 -2.22 22.92
N SER A 57 -10.83 -1.09 22.44
CA SER A 57 -10.25 0.23 22.72
C SER A 57 -10.87 0.82 23.98
N GLN A 58 -10.14 1.72 24.65
CA GLN A 58 -10.66 2.54 25.72
C GLN A 58 -10.38 4.01 25.46
N GLU A 59 -11.44 4.80 25.25
CA GLU A 59 -11.34 6.22 24.93
C GLU A 59 -10.78 7.04 26.10
N ASP A 60 -11.23 6.76 27.33
CA ASP A 60 -10.83 7.53 28.54
C ASP A 60 -9.31 7.53 28.82
N THR A 61 -8.63 6.43 28.48
CA THR A 61 -7.18 6.30 28.71
C THR A 61 -6.37 6.33 27.42
N ASN A 62 -7.05 6.49 26.28
CA ASN A 62 -6.47 6.43 24.95
C ASN A 62 -5.54 5.21 24.78
N CYS A 63 -6.03 4.02 25.14
CA CYS A 63 -5.29 2.77 25.03
C CYS A 63 -6.08 1.67 24.34
N ILE A 64 -5.35 0.74 23.75
CA ILE A 64 -5.89 -0.46 23.13
C ILE A 64 -5.55 -1.67 23.99
N LEU A 65 -6.46 -2.63 24.10
CA LEU A 65 -6.29 -3.82 24.90
C LEU A 65 -6.11 -5.05 24.01
N LEU A 66 -4.97 -5.72 24.18
CA LEU A 66 -4.61 -6.93 23.44
C LEU A 66 -4.49 -8.12 24.40
N ARG A 67 -4.89 -9.31 23.94
CA ARG A 67 -4.64 -10.59 24.65
C ARG A 67 -3.17 -10.99 24.60
N CYS A 68 -2.50 -10.69 23.51
CA CYS A 68 -1.13 -11.11 23.23
C CYS A 68 -0.34 -9.94 22.63
N VAL A 69 0.96 -9.92 22.90
CA VAL A 69 1.93 -9.04 22.26
C VAL A 69 3.13 -9.85 21.80
N SER A 70 3.92 -9.31 20.89
CA SER A 70 5.16 -9.91 20.42
C SER A 70 6.25 -9.90 21.51
N CYS A 71 7.33 -10.66 21.27
CA CYS A 71 8.53 -10.64 22.11
C CYS A 71 9.29 -9.29 22.11
N ASN A 72 8.84 -8.32 21.31
CA ASN A 72 9.41 -6.97 21.26
C ASN A 72 8.86 -6.05 22.36
N VAL A 73 7.94 -6.56 23.19
CA VAL A 73 7.42 -5.89 24.38
C VAL A 73 7.99 -6.58 25.63
N SER A 74 8.66 -5.81 26.48
CA SER A 74 9.08 -6.25 27.81
C SER A 74 8.09 -5.78 28.87
N VAL A 75 7.89 -6.64 29.88
CA VAL A 75 7.14 -6.32 31.09
C VAL A 75 8.14 -6.03 32.20
N ASP A 76 8.08 -4.83 32.77
CA ASP A 76 8.92 -4.43 33.89
C ASP A 76 8.55 -5.28 35.12
N LYS A 77 9.56 -5.72 35.88
CA LYS A 77 9.35 -6.54 37.09
C LYS A 77 8.82 -5.73 38.28
N GLU A 78 8.93 -4.41 38.21
CA GLU A 78 8.48 -3.51 39.26
C GLU A 78 6.98 -3.27 39.14
N GLN A 79 6.28 -3.52 40.25
CA GLN A 79 4.84 -3.27 40.35
C GLN A 79 4.57 -1.87 40.87
N ILE A 80 3.67 -1.17 40.19
CA ILE A 80 3.31 0.23 40.45
C ILE A 80 1.84 0.30 40.85
N LEU A 81 1.55 0.98 41.96
CA LEU A 81 0.17 1.29 42.33
C LEU A 81 -0.35 2.46 41.48
N SER A 82 -1.47 2.27 40.77
CA SER A 82 -2.06 3.34 39.97
C SER A 82 -2.56 4.48 40.86
N LYS A 83 -2.13 5.70 40.53
CA LYS A 83 -2.57 6.95 41.17
C LYS A 83 -3.63 7.69 40.35
N ARG A 84 -4.06 7.11 39.21
CA ARG A 84 -5.03 7.74 38.31
C ARG A 84 -6.42 7.68 38.91
N LYS A 85 -7.22 8.74 38.66
CA LYS A 85 -8.64 8.76 39.00
C LYS A 85 -9.33 7.61 38.24
N ASN A 86 -10.20 6.88 38.91
CA ASN A 86 -10.89 5.67 38.41
C ASN A 86 -10.04 4.40 38.25
N GLU A 87 -8.74 4.44 38.54
CA GLU A 87 -7.87 3.24 38.56
C GLU A 87 -7.22 3.03 39.94
N ASN A 88 -7.67 3.79 40.94
CA ASN A 88 -7.12 3.73 42.28
C ASN A 88 -7.22 2.31 42.86
N GLY A 89 -6.12 1.82 43.42
CA GLY A 89 -6.02 0.45 43.91
C GLY A 89 -5.62 -0.60 42.87
N CYS A 90 -5.41 -0.21 41.60
CA CYS A 90 -4.86 -1.14 40.60
C CYS A 90 -3.35 -1.32 40.78
N ILE A 91 -2.88 -2.55 40.63
CA ILE A 91 -1.44 -2.87 40.56
C ILE A 91 -1.08 -3.07 39.08
N LEU A 92 -0.10 -2.30 38.61
CA LEU A 92 0.32 -2.21 37.22
C LEU A 92 1.77 -2.66 37.06
N GLU A 93 2.07 -3.34 35.97
CA GLU A 93 3.45 -3.57 35.49
C GLU A 93 3.63 -2.78 34.20
N ALA A 94 4.71 -2.00 34.10
CA ALA A 94 4.94 -1.16 32.93
C ALA A 94 5.41 -1.98 31.73
N LEU A 95 4.96 -1.56 30.54
CA LEU A 95 5.36 -2.13 29.26
C LEU A 95 6.37 -1.23 28.57
N SER A 96 7.44 -1.81 28.06
CA SER A 96 8.51 -1.12 27.36
C SER A 96 8.85 -1.81 26.05
N CYS A 97 9.25 -1.03 25.04
CA CYS A 97 9.76 -1.59 23.80
C CYS A 97 11.19 -2.12 24.01
N THR A 98 11.47 -3.36 23.64
CA THR A 98 12.82 -3.94 23.80
C THR A 98 13.86 -3.31 22.87
N GLY A 99 13.42 -2.60 21.82
CA GLY A 99 14.32 -1.95 20.84
C GLY A 99 14.81 -0.57 21.26
N CYS A 100 13.91 0.29 21.74
CA CYS A 100 14.22 1.69 22.06
C CYS A 100 13.87 2.09 23.50
N SER A 101 13.42 1.14 24.32
CA SER A 101 13.01 1.36 25.71
C SER A 101 11.86 2.36 25.90
N LEU A 102 11.18 2.75 24.82
CA LEU A 102 9.99 3.61 24.90
C LEU A 102 8.92 2.94 25.75
N ARG A 103 8.29 3.70 26.65
CA ARG A 103 7.16 3.23 27.46
C ARG A 103 5.92 3.08 26.58
N LEU A 104 5.44 1.85 26.47
CA LEU A 104 4.32 1.48 25.60
C LEU A 104 2.98 1.50 26.33
N GLY A 105 2.95 1.24 27.64
CA GLY A 105 1.71 1.14 28.40
C GLY A 105 1.86 0.30 29.66
N TYR A 106 0.83 -0.48 30.00
CA TYR A 106 0.78 -1.25 31.26
C TYR A 106 0.01 -2.58 31.12
N VAL A 107 0.32 -3.52 32.01
CA VAL A 107 -0.50 -4.71 32.31
C VAL A 107 -1.11 -4.55 33.68
N TYR A 108 -2.41 -4.79 33.80
CA TYR A 108 -3.15 -4.71 35.06
C TYR A 108 -3.15 -6.06 35.75
N ARG A 109 -2.43 -6.18 36.88
CA ARG A 109 -2.31 -7.43 37.65
C ARG A 109 -3.39 -7.58 38.69
N CYS A 110 -3.69 -6.50 39.40
CA CYS A 110 -4.78 -6.46 40.36
C CYS A 110 -5.72 -5.32 39.99
N THR A 111 -7.01 -5.63 39.91
CA THR A 111 -8.07 -4.71 39.51
C THR A 111 -9.23 -4.81 40.49
N PRO A 112 -9.94 -3.71 40.78
CA PRO A 112 -11.26 -3.79 41.37
C PRO A 112 -12.24 -4.43 40.37
N LYS A 113 -13.38 -4.95 40.87
CA LYS A 113 -14.39 -5.63 40.04
C LYS A 113 -14.85 -4.82 38.82
N SER A 114 -14.90 -3.49 38.93
CA SER A 114 -15.28 -2.59 37.84
C SER A 114 -14.26 -2.54 36.70
N LEU A 115 -13.01 -2.98 36.93
CA LEU A 115 -11.91 -2.98 35.96
C LEU A 115 -11.41 -4.39 35.63
N ASP A 116 -12.11 -5.44 36.06
CA ASP A 116 -11.69 -6.83 35.82
C ASP A 116 -11.58 -7.17 34.32
N TYR A 117 -12.30 -6.45 33.46
CA TYR A 117 -12.17 -6.60 32.00
C TYR A 117 -10.79 -6.19 31.46
N LYS A 118 -9.99 -5.42 32.22
CA LYS A 118 -8.61 -5.03 31.88
C LYS A 118 -7.56 -6.01 32.41
N ARG A 119 -7.94 -6.88 33.35
CA ARG A 119 -6.99 -7.70 34.10
C ARG A 119 -6.26 -8.67 33.16
N ASP A 120 -4.94 -8.76 33.33
CA ASP A 120 -4.05 -9.61 32.54
C ASP A 120 -4.13 -9.38 31.02
N LEU A 121 -4.53 -8.17 30.60
CA LEU A 121 -4.44 -7.71 29.22
C LEU A 121 -3.31 -6.69 29.04
N PHE A 122 -2.76 -6.63 27.84
CA PHE A 122 -1.77 -5.63 27.46
C PHE A 122 -2.50 -4.35 27.03
N CYS A 123 -2.43 -3.28 27.83
CA CYS A 123 -2.95 -1.96 27.47
C CYS A 123 -1.81 -1.13 26.88
N LEU A 124 -1.83 -0.96 25.55
CA LEU A 124 -0.86 -0.15 24.81
C LEU A 124 -1.45 1.25 24.59
N SER A 125 -0.68 2.28 24.94
CA SER A 125 -1.06 3.68 24.68
C SER A 125 -1.08 3.94 23.18
N VAL A 126 -2.14 4.58 22.70
CA VAL A 126 -2.26 4.98 21.28
C VAL A 126 -1.13 5.93 20.86
N GLU A 127 -0.62 6.75 21.77
CA GLU A 127 0.51 7.66 21.51
C GLU A 127 1.86 6.93 21.32
N ALA A 128 1.98 5.72 21.88
CA ALA A 128 3.22 4.95 21.84
C ALA A 128 3.26 3.96 20.67
N ILE A 129 2.20 3.89 19.87
CA ILE A 129 2.03 2.93 18.79
C ILE A 129 1.63 3.60 17.47
N GLU A 130 1.96 2.95 16.37
CA GLU A 130 1.47 3.27 15.03
C GLU A 130 0.85 2.03 14.41
N SER A 131 -0.10 2.20 13.48
CA SER A 131 -0.78 1.08 12.83
C SER A 131 -0.42 0.98 11.34
N TYR A 132 -0.35 -0.25 10.85
CA TYR A 132 -0.17 -0.55 9.44
C TYR A 132 -1.15 -1.65 9.03
N ILE A 133 -1.97 -1.40 8.00
CA ILE A 133 -2.91 -2.39 7.44
C ILE A 133 -2.12 -3.31 6.50
N LEU A 134 -2.14 -4.62 6.76
CA LEU A 134 -1.49 -5.58 5.87
C LEU A 134 -2.19 -5.60 4.50
N GLY A 135 -1.40 -5.58 3.43
CA GLY A 135 -1.91 -5.54 2.06
C GLY A 135 -2.23 -4.13 1.52
N SER A 136 -2.08 -3.08 2.33
CA SER A 136 -2.31 -1.68 1.90
C SER A 136 -1.25 -1.10 0.95
N SER A 137 -0.23 -1.87 0.55
CA SER A 137 0.83 -1.40 -0.34
C SER A 137 0.38 -1.40 -1.81
N GLU A 138 0.12 -0.22 -2.36
CA GLU A 138 -0.37 -0.07 -3.76
C GLU A 138 0.75 -0.01 -4.81
N LYS A 139 1.98 0.28 -4.40
CA LYS A 139 3.09 0.48 -5.34
C LYS A 139 3.64 -0.84 -5.85
N GLN A 140 3.16 -1.26 -7.01
CA GLN A 140 3.75 -2.34 -7.79
C GLN A 140 4.94 -1.79 -8.59
N ILE A 141 6.03 -2.56 -8.68
CA ILE A 141 7.04 -2.34 -9.71
C ILE A 141 6.35 -2.68 -11.04
N VAL A 142 5.85 -1.65 -11.72
CA VAL A 142 5.36 -1.79 -13.10
C VAL A 142 6.59 -2.12 -13.92
N SER A 143 6.65 -3.33 -14.51
CA SER A 143 7.66 -3.58 -15.52
C SER A 143 7.47 -2.54 -16.63
N GLU A 144 8.58 -1.92 -17.04
CA GLU A 144 8.67 -0.94 -18.12
C GLU A 144 8.30 -1.54 -19.51
N ASP A 145 7.48 -2.58 -19.56
CA ASP A 145 6.97 -3.20 -20.78
C ASP A 145 5.76 -2.44 -21.36
N LYS A 146 5.39 -1.31 -20.73
CA LYS A 146 4.38 -0.40 -21.26
C LYS A 146 5.02 0.55 -22.27
N GLU A 147 5.32 0.00 -23.46
CA GLU A 147 5.66 0.71 -24.70
C GLU A 147 6.57 1.93 -24.50
N LEU A 148 7.68 1.76 -23.79
CA LEU A 148 8.74 2.75 -23.85
C LEU A 148 9.38 2.65 -25.23
N PHE A 149 9.40 3.77 -25.94
CA PHE A 149 10.10 3.96 -27.22
C PHE A 149 11.50 3.33 -27.15
N ASN A 150 11.62 2.10 -27.63
CA ASN A 150 12.87 1.37 -27.66
C ASN A 150 13.79 2.01 -28.72
N LEU A 151 15.09 1.71 -28.67
CA LEU A 151 16.07 2.31 -29.59
C LEU A 151 15.71 2.06 -31.08
N GLU A 152 15.09 0.90 -31.37
CA GLU A 152 14.60 0.51 -32.70
C GLU A 152 13.47 1.45 -33.16
N SER A 153 12.49 1.71 -32.30
CA SER A 153 11.34 2.58 -32.56
C SER A 153 11.76 4.03 -32.82
N ARG A 154 12.86 4.48 -32.19
CA ARG A 154 13.43 5.80 -32.47
C ARG A 154 13.99 5.87 -33.89
N VAL A 155 14.69 4.84 -34.34
CA VAL A 155 15.23 4.78 -35.71
C VAL A 155 14.10 4.76 -36.74
N GLU A 156 13.01 4.04 -36.48
CA GLU A 156 11.84 4.01 -37.34
C GLU A 156 11.12 5.37 -37.41
N ILE A 157 10.95 6.04 -36.27
CA ILE A 157 10.36 7.39 -36.21
C ILE A 157 11.27 8.39 -36.95
N GLU A 158 12.58 8.38 -36.71
CA GLU A 158 13.54 9.25 -37.41
C GLU A 158 13.50 9.02 -38.93
N LYS A 159 13.36 7.78 -39.39
CA LYS A 159 13.20 7.44 -40.81
C LYS A 159 11.89 8.01 -41.38
N SER A 160 10.77 7.88 -40.66
CA SER A 160 9.49 8.44 -41.10
C SER A 160 9.51 9.96 -41.16
N LEU A 161 10.18 10.63 -40.20
CA LEU A 161 10.40 12.08 -40.20
C LEU A 161 11.22 12.52 -41.42
N LYS A 162 12.26 11.75 -41.77
CA LYS A 162 13.08 12.01 -42.96
C LYS A 162 12.27 11.92 -44.24
N GLN A 163 11.45 10.88 -44.36
CA GLN A 163 10.57 10.69 -45.52
C GLN A 163 9.55 11.83 -45.64
N MET A 164 8.96 12.26 -44.53
CA MET A 164 8.06 13.43 -44.53
C MET A 164 8.79 14.72 -44.95
N GLU A 165 10.01 14.94 -44.47
CA GLU A 165 10.84 16.09 -44.85
C GLU A 165 11.08 16.12 -46.37
N ASP A 166 11.42 14.98 -46.96
CA ASP A 166 11.70 14.86 -48.40
C ASP A 166 10.44 15.11 -49.25
N VAL A 167 9.29 14.57 -48.83
CA VAL A 167 8.00 14.83 -49.49
C VAL A 167 7.65 16.31 -49.44
N LEU A 168 7.88 16.97 -48.29
CA LEU A 168 7.56 18.38 -48.11
C LEU A 168 8.44 19.28 -48.99
N LYS A 169 9.73 18.96 -49.14
CA LYS A 169 10.64 19.64 -50.09
C LYS A 169 10.22 19.44 -51.55
N ALA A 170 9.80 18.23 -51.91
CA ALA A 170 9.31 17.95 -53.26
C ALA A 170 8.05 18.76 -53.58
N LEU A 171 7.09 18.83 -52.63
CA LEU A 171 5.90 19.65 -52.75
C LEU A 171 6.25 21.14 -52.87
N GLN A 172 7.15 21.65 -52.03
CA GLN A 172 7.60 23.04 -52.10
C GLN A 172 8.20 23.39 -53.46
N THR A 173 9.02 22.49 -54.03
CA THR A 173 9.62 22.68 -55.36
C THR A 173 8.55 22.74 -56.45
N LYS A 174 7.53 21.86 -56.37
CA LYS A 174 6.41 21.86 -57.32
C LYS A 174 5.56 23.11 -57.19
N LEU A 175 5.35 23.60 -55.98
CA LEU A 175 4.61 24.84 -55.71
C LEU A 175 5.34 26.04 -56.33
N TRP A 176 6.66 26.11 -56.19
CA TRP A 176 7.49 27.15 -56.80
C TRP A 176 7.47 27.09 -58.34
N GLU A 177 7.47 25.89 -58.92
CA GLU A 177 7.32 25.69 -60.37
C GLU A 177 5.96 26.18 -60.89
N VAL A 178 4.89 26.00 -60.10
CA VAL A 178 3.55 26.47 -60.43
C VAL A 178 3.45 28.00 -60.28
N GLU A 179 3.97 28.57 -59.19
CA GLU A 179 3.99 30.03 -58.95
C GLU A 179 4.79 30.78 -60.03
N SER A 180 5.95 30.23 -60.43
CA SER A 180 6.77 30.83 -61.50
C SER A 180 6.05 30.81 -62.86
N LYS A 181 5.30 29.74 -63.18
CA LYS A 181 4.48 29.69 -64.41
C LYS A 181 3.29 30.66 -64.35
N LEU A 182 2.64 30.78 -63.20
CA LEU A 182 1.53 31.72 -62.97
C LEU A 182 1.98 33.19 -63.06
N SER A 183 3.13 33.54 -62.48
CA SER A 183 3.69 34.90 -62.57
C SER A 183 4.10 35.27 -64.00
N PHE A 184 4.61 34.31 -64.79
CA PHE A 184 4.92 34.52 -66.21
C PHE A 184 3.69 34.76 -67.08
N THR A 185 2.56 34.12 -66.75
CA THR A 185 1.28 34.35 -67.45
C THR A 185 0.62 35.68 -67.10
N SER A 186 0.85 36.21 -65.89
CA SER A 186 0.30 37.51 -65.47
C SER A 186 0.98 38.72 -66.13
N CYS A 187 2.20 38.58 -66.67
CA CYS A 187 2.90 39.65 -67.40
C CYS A 187 2.60 39.68 -68.92
N LYS A 188 1.69 38.83 -69.40
CA LYS A 188 1.38 38.68 -70.84
C LYS A 188 -0.04 39.14 -71.23
N ASN A 189 -0.73 39.81 -70.32
CA ASN A 189 -1.99 40.52 -70.58
C ASN A 189 -1.78 42.03 -70.46
#